data_AF-A0A934JPI2-F1
#
_entry.id   AF-A0A934JPI2-F1
#
_cell.length_a   1.000
_cell.length_b   1.000
_cell.length_c   1.000
_cell.angle_alpha   90.00
_cell.angle_beta   90.00
_cell.angle_gamma   90.00
#
_symmetry.space_group_name_H-M   'P 1'
#
loop_
_entity.id
_entity.type
_entity.pdbx_description
1 polymer ?
#
loop_
_entity_poly.entity_id
_entity_poly.type
_entity_poly.pdbx_seq_one_letter_code
_entity_poly.pdbx_strand_id
1 'polypeptide(L)'
;MMRDVQRFSLLPELNLDLKILCDMLSISLDAYSANVALYRRITTCLEQYAFQRISFLYWSLSEQLLFCLEALPQDTGTMNPEAGYIGKAYLAATKAPIEKAPKRMVVVNKQALKRLKKLGAKLDDRQYAMAVNQCLMKIQMMASQDQRYQVRLTG
;
A
#
# COMPACT_ATOMS: atom_id res chain seq x y z
N MET A 1 -29.11 25.21 14.57
CA MET A 1 -27.62 25.24 14.69
C MET A 1 -27.29 24.61 16.04
N MET A 2 -26.22 23.82 16.10
CA MET A 2 -25.86 22.84 17.16
C MET A 2 -26.58 21.49 17.07
N ARG A 3 -25.86 20.49 16.55
CA ARG A 3 -26.09 19.07 16.84
C ARG A 3 -24.99 18.65 17.80
N ASP A 4 -25.43 18.23 18.97
CA ASP A 4 -24.60 17.99 20.13
C ASP A 4 -23.57 16.88 19.97
N VAL A 5 -22.44 17.17 20.60
CA VAL A 5 -21.18 16.45 20.79
C VAL A 5 -21.39 15.21 21.67
N GLN A 6 -22.25 14.26 21.28
CA GLN A 6 -22.52 13.04 22.05
C GLN A 6 -22.63 11.78 21.19
N ARG A 7 -21.56 11.41 20.48
CA ARG A 7 -21.46 10.10 19.80
C ARG A 7 -20.12 9.37 19.98
N PHE A 8 -19.35 9.68 21.02
CA PHE A 8 -18.05 9.04 21.26
C PHE A 8 -18.01 8.01 22.40
N SER A 9 -19.15 7.42 22.77
CA SER A 9 -19.19 6.43 23.86
C SER A 9 -19.87 5.10 23.51
N LEU A 10 -20.13 4.82 22.24
CA LEU A 10 -20.66 3.52 21.79
C LEU A 10 -20.00 3.10 20.47
N LEU A 11 -19.14 2.07 20.54
CA LEU A 11 -19.13 0.87 19.67
C LEU A 11 -17.69 0.30 19.50
N PRO A 12 -17.37 -0.83 20.15
CA PRO A 12 -16.13 -1.60 19.92
C PRO A 12 -15.91 -2.00 18.45
N GLU A 13 -16.99 -2.10 17.66
CA GLU A 13 -16.99 -2.52 16.26
C GLU A 13 -16.53 -1.41 15.29
N LEU A 14 -16.73 -0.12 15.63
CA LEU A 14 -16.19 1.01 14.84
C LEU A 14 -14.65 1.08 14.85
N ASN A 15 -14.02 0.35 15.77
CA ASN A 15 -12.58 0.37 16.02
C ASN A 15 -11.81 -0.58 15.07
N LEU A 16 -12.46 -1.62 14.53
CA LEU A 16 -11.79 -2.64 13.74
C LEU A 16 -11.53 -2.16 12.31
N ASP A 17 -12.53 -1.61 11.62
CA ASP A 17 -12.37 -1.05 10.27
C ASP A 17 -11.37 0.11 10.27
N LEU A 18 -11.40 0.97 11.28
CA LEU A 18 -10.42 2.05 11.43
C LEU A 18 -8.98 1.50 11.51
N LYS A 19 -8.75 0.46 12.33
CA LYS A 19 -7.43 -0.20 12.43
C LYS A 19 -7.02 -0.84 11.11
N ILE A 20 -7.95 -1.49 10.42
CA ILE A 20 -7.69 -2.08 9.10
C ILE A 20 -7.29 -0.99 8.10
N LEU A 21 -8.03 0.11 8.05
CA LEU A 21 -7.72 1.24 7.17
C LEU A 21 -6.36 1.88 7.49
N CYS A 22 -6.01 2.02 8.77
CA CYS A 22 -4.70 2.51 9.21
C CYS A 22 -3.57 1.56 8.77
N ASP A 23 -3.74 0.25 8.93
CA ASP A 23 -2.77 -0.75 8.48
C ASP A 23 -2.59 -0.71 6.97
N MET A 24 -3.70 -0.59 6.22
CA MET A 24 -3.67 -0.48 4.77
C MET A 24 -2.95 0.79 4.33
N LEU A 25 -3.21 1.91 5.00
CA LEU A 25 -2.58 3.20 4.73
C LEU A 25 -1.07 3.16 4.99
N SER A 26 -0.67 2.57 6.12
CA SER A 26 0.76 2.40 6.45
C SER A 26 1.48 1.58 5.37
N ILE A 27 0.91 0.44 4.97
CA ILE A 27 1.49 -0.42 3.93
C ILE A 27 1.54 0.31 2.58
N SER A 28 0.50 1.06 2.20
CA SER A 28 0.46 1.77 0.92
C SER A 28 1.46 2.93 0.86
N LEU A 29 1.67 3.65 1.97
CA LEU A 29 2.66 4.72 2.06
C LEU A 29 4.10 4.20 2.03
N ASP A 30 4.39 3.10 2.72
CA ASP A 30 5.68 2.42 2.65
C ASP A 30 5.98 1.98 1.21
N ALA A 31 4.99 1.35 0.57
CA ALA A 31 5.10 0.92 -0.82
C ALA A 31 5.33 2.09 -1.77
N TYR A 32 4.56 3.17 -1.66
CA TYR A 32 4.76 4.38 -2.44
C TYR A 32 6.19 4.90 -2.30
N SER A 33 6.62 5.15 -1.06
CA SER A 33 7.91 5.75 -0.74
C SER A 33 9.08 4.89 -1.23
N ALA A 34 8.98 3.57 -1.06
CA ALA A 34 10.02 2.63 -1.47
C ALA A 34 10.14 2.53 -3.00
N ASN A 35 9.01 2.49 -3.72
CA ASN A 35 9.03 2.48 -5.19
C ASN A 35 9.54 3.82 -5.75
N VAL A 36 9.22 4.95 -5.11
CA VAL A 36 9.80 6.27 -5.45
C VAL A 36 11.32 6.27 -5.30
N ALA A 37 11.81 5.82 -4.15
CA ALA A 37 13.24 5.74 -3.88
C ALA A 37 13.97 4.87 -4.92
N LEU A 38 13.31 3.82 -5.41
CA LEU A 38 13.89 2.92 -6.40
C LEU A 38 13.89 3.50 -7.81
N TYR A 39 12.76 3.99 -8.34
CA TYR A 39 12.71 4.43 -9.75
C TYR A 39 13.61 5.67 -10.01
N ARG A 40 13.89 6.46 -8.97
CA ARG A 40 14.84 7.58 -9.03
C ARG A 40 16.30 7.16 -9.19
N ARG A 41 16.63 5.89 -8.87
CA ARG A 41 17.99 5.33 -8.91
C ARG A 41 18.22 4.37 -10.08
N ILE A 42 17.16 3.86 -10.69
CA ILE A 42 17.22 2.96 -11.83
C ILE A 42 17.52 3.78 -13.10
N THR A 43 18.43 3.26 -13.93
CA THR A 43 18.82 3.88 -15.21
C THR A 43 18.06 3.29 -16.41
N THR A 44 17.54 2.08 -16.28
CA THR A 44 16.75 1.43 -17.33
C THR A 44 15.37 2.06 -17.45
N CYS A 45 15.05 2.63 -18.62
CA CYS A 45 13.79 3.34 -18.88
C CYS A 45 12.54 2.49 -18.57
N LEU A 46 12.55 1.20 -18.93
CA LEU A 46 11.41 0.32 -18.69
C LEU A 46 11.15 0.07 -17.20
N GLU A 47 12.19 -0.28 -16.44
CA GLU A 47 12.07 -0.51 -15.01
C GLU A 47 11.71 0.78 -14.26
N GLN A 48 12.30 1.91 -14.66
CA GLN A 48 11.95 3.22 -14.13
C GLN A 48 10.46 3.53 -14.34
N TYR A 49 9.95 3.37 -15.56
CA TYR A 49 8.53 3.56 -15.86
C TYR A 49 7.64 2.64 -15.02
N ALA A 50 7.99 1.35 -14.92
CA ALA A 50 7.25 0.37 -14.15
C ALA A 50 7.14 0.77 -12.66
N PHE A 51 8.27 1.05 -12.01
CA PHE A 51 8.27 1.43 -10.59
C PHE A 51 7.66 2.81 -10.34
N GLN A 52 7.76 3.75 -11.29
CA GLN A 52 7.04 5.01 -11.23
C GLN A 52 5.52 4.77 -11.26
N ARG A 53 5.02 3.96 -12.19
CA ARG A 53 3.59 3.63 -12.28
C ARG A 53 3.09 2.90 -11.04
N ILE A 54 3.84 1.93 -10.52
CA ILE A 54 3.50 1.25 -9.27
C ILE A 54 3.44 2.23 -8.10
N SER A 55 4.40 3.16 -8.00
CA SER A 55 4.38 4.17 -6.92
C SER A 55 3.12 5.04 -6.98
N PHE A 56 2.73 5.50 -8.18
CA PHE A 56 1.53 6.29 -8.36
C PHE A 56 0.26 5.54 -7.94
N LEU A 57 0.16 4.24 -8.24
CA LEU A 57 -0.99 3.45 -7.85
C LEU A 57 -1.08 3.24 -6.32
N TYR A 58 0.05 3.09 -5.64
CA TYR A 58 0.08 3.05 -4.17
C TYR A 58 -0.24 4.40 -3.54
N TRP A 59 0.18 5.51 -4.17
CA TRP A 59 -0.23 6.85 -3.78
C TRP A 59 -1.75 7.03 -3.88
N SER A 60 -2.35 6.70 -5.04
CA SER A 60 -3.81 6.79 -5.22
C SER A 60 -4.59 5.92 -4.24
N LEU A 61 -4.07 4.74 -3.89
CA LEU A 61 -4.66 3.92 -2.81
C LEU A 61 -4.60 4.65 -1.47
N SER A 62 -3.47 5.29 -1.14
CA SER A 62 -3.28 6.04 0.10
C SER A 62 -4.25 7.24 0.18
N GLU A 63 -4.41 7.99 -0.91
CA GLU A 63 -5.38 9.09 -1.00
C GLU A 63 -6.81 8.59 -0.77
N GLN A 64 -7.18 7.48 -1.40
CA GLN A 64 -8.50 6.88 -1.22
C GLN A 64 -8.73 6.45 0.24
N LEU A 65 -7.73 5.85 0.88
CA LEU A 65 -7.81 5.43 2.28
C LEU A 65 -7.91 6.63 3.22
N LEU A 66 -7.14 7.70 2.98
CA LEU A 66 -7.21 8.94 3.76
C LEU A 66 -8.57 9.63 3.65
N PHE A 67 -9.16 9.65 2.46
CA PHE A 67 -10.52 10.17 2.27
C PHE A 67 -11.55 9.43 3.12
N CYS A 68 -11.34 8.13 3.37
CA CYS A 68 -12.24 7.31 4.19
C CYS A 68 -12.04 7.51 5.70
N LEU A 69 -10.89 8.02 6.14
CA LEU A 69 -10.55 8.08 7.57
C LEU A 69 -11.20 9.26 8.31
N GLU A 70 -11.84 10.21 7.62
CA GLU A 70 -12.44 11.48 8.12
C GLU A 70 -11.49 12.41 8.93
N ALA A 71 -10.52 11.86 9.64
CA ALA A 71 -9.43 12.51 10.35
C ALA A 71 -8.15 11.66 10.23
N LEU A 72 -6.99 12.30 10.32
CA LEU A 72 -5.72 11.56 10.37
C LEU A 72 -5.68 10.68 11.62
N PRO A 73 -5.29 9.39 11.49
CA PRO A 73 -5.08 8.54 12.65
C PRO A 73 -4.04 9.17 13.56
N GLN A 74 -4.31 9.18 14.87
CA GLN A 74 -3.31 9.57 15.85
C GLN A 74 -2.15 8.55 15.80
N ASP A 75 -0.92 9.04 15.72
CA ASP A 75 0.24 8.18 15.87
C ASP A 75 0.25 7.63 17.31
N THR A 76 -0.05 6.34 17.43
CA THR A 76 -0.08 5.65 18.73
C THR A 76 1.30 5.18 19.17
N GLY A 77 2.34 5.35 18.33
CA GLY A 77 3.65 4.73 18.51
C GLY A 77 3.62 3.19 18.40
N THR A 78 2.45 2.60 18.13
CA THR A 78 2.27 1.16 18.02
C THR A 78 1.84 0.80 16.60
N MET A 79 2.77 0.22 15.85
CA MET A 79 2.50 -0.29 14.50
C MET A 79 2.04 -1.74 14.59
N ASN A 80 1.04 -2.12 13.79
CA ASN A 80 0.70 -3.52 13.63
C ASN A 80 1.94 -4.31 13.17
N PRO A 81 2.31 -5.43 13.84
CA PRO A 81 3.51 -6.18 13.51
C PRO A 81 3.59 -6.59 12.04
N GLU A 82 2.46 -6.95 11.42
CA GLU A 82 2.41 -7.34 10.01
C GLU A 82 2.69 -6.18 9.06
N ALA A 83 2.18 -4.98 9.34
CA ALA A 83 2.53 -3.77 8.59
C ALA A 83 4.03 -3.45 8.77
N GLY A 84 4.53 -3.57 10.00
CA GLY A 84 5.94 -3.35 10.31
C GLY A 84 6.89 -4.33 9.63
N TYR A 85 6.50 -5.60 9.43
CA TYR A 85 7.29 -6.56 8.66
C TYR A 85 7.42 -6.14 7.19
N ILE A 86 6.34 -5.63 6.59
CA ILE A 86 6.35 -5.13 5.20
C ILE A 86 7.21 -3.87 5.09
N GLY A 87 7.07 -2.92 6.02
CA GLY A 87 7.90 -1.71 6.06
C GLY A 87 9.40 -2.03 6.18
N LYS A 88 9.77 -2.96 7.06
CA LYS A 88 11.16 -3.46 7.15
C LYS A 88 11.64 -4.12 5.86
N ALA A 89 10.80 -4.89 5.19
CA ALA A 89 11.14 -5.52 3.91
C ALA A 89 11.36 -4.46 2.81
N TYR A 90 10.54 -3.41 2.76
CA TYR A 90 10.74 -2.28 1.86
C TYR A 90 12.04 -1.54 2.14
N LEU A 91 12.34 -1.26 3.42
CA LEU A 91 13.60 -0.64 3.82
C LEU A 91 14.83 -1.48 3.42
N ALA A 92 14.74 -2.80 3.57
CA ALA A 92 15.80 -3.71 3.14
C ALA A 92 15.94 -3.76 1.61
N ALA A 93 14.83 -3.66 0.87
CA ALA A 93 14.83 -3.62 -0.58
C ALA A 93 15.43 -2.32 -1.13
N THR A 94 15.10 -1.16 -0.52
CA THR A 94 15.66 0.13 -0.94
C THR A 94 17.16 0.24 -0.63
N LYS A 95 17.64 -0.36 0.46
CA LYS A 95 19.07 -0.40 0.79
C LYS A 95 19.88 -1.41 -0.04
N ALA A 96 19.25 -2.23 -0.86
CA ALA A 96 19.97 -3.21 -1.67
C ALA A 96 20.78 -2.53 -2.80
N PRO A 97 21.86 -3.19 -3.27
CA PRO A 97 22.54 -2.81 -4.51
C PRO A 97 21.57 -2.75 -5.69
N ILE A 98 21.81 -1.87 -6.66
CA ILE A 98 20.87 -1.57 -7.73
C ILE A 98 20.57 -2.79 -8.62
N GLU A 99 21.50 -3.74 -8.72
CA GLU A 99 21.38 -4.98 -9.46
C GLU A 99 20.38 -5.96 -8.80
N LYS A 100 20.17 -5.82 -7.48
CA LYS A 100 19.30 -6.68 -6.67
C LYS A 100 18.01 -5.97 -6.25
N ALA A 101 18.01 -4.64 -6.21
CA ALA A 101 16.91 -3.84 -5.70
C ALA A 101 15.60 -4.04 -6.50
N PRO A 102 15.57 -4.06 -7.85
CA PRO A 102 14.36 -4.32 -8.62
C PRO A 102 13.68 -5.65 -8.28
N LYS A 103 14.45 -6.74 -8.30
CA LYS A 103 13.93 -8.09 -8.00
C LYS A 103 13.37 -8.16 -6.57
N ARG A 104 14.07 -7.59 -5.59
CA ARG A 104 13.59 -7.53 -4.21
C ARG A 104 12.32 -6.69 -4.09
N MET A 105 12.27 -5.53 -4.75
CA MET A 105 11.11 -4.64 -4.72
C MET A 105 9.86 -5.32 -5.30
N VAL A 106 9.99 -6.07 -6.39
CA VAL A 106 8.89 -6.86 -6.97
C VAL A 106 8.35 -7.87 -5.95
N VAL A 107 9.22 -8.57 -5.22
CA VAL A 107 8.80 -9.52 -4.17
C VAL A 107 8.04 -8.82 -3.05
N VAL A 108 8.56 -7.69 -2.55
CA VAL A 108 7.90 -6.94 -1.47
C VAL A 108 6.56 -6.35 -1.93
N ASN A 109 6.50 -5.79 -3.15
CA ASN A 109 5.24 -5.31 -3.75
C ASN A 109 4.17 -6.41 -3.83
N LYS A 110 4.56 -7.65 -4.16
CA LYS A 110 3.62 -8.79 -4.15
C LYS A 110 3.15 -9.14 -2.74
N GLN A 111 4.03 -9.10 -1.75
CA GLN A 111 3.68 -9.34 -0.35
C GLN A 111 2.72 -8.26 0.17
N ALA A 112 3.03 -6.98 -0.08
CA ALA A 112 2.18 -5.84 0.26
C ALA A 112 0.79 -5.98 -0.36
N LEU A 113 0.70 -6.21 -1.67
CA LEU A 113 -0.57 -6.41 -2.38
C LEU A 113 -1.38 -7.59 -1.80
N LYS A 114 -0.73 -8.72 -1.52
CA LYS A 114 -1.40 -9.88 -0.91
C LYS A 114 -1.97 -9.54 0.46
N ARG A 115 -1.23 -8.78 1.27
CA ARG A 115 -1.68 -8.36 2.60
C ARG A 115 -2.82 -7.35 2.52
N LEU A 116 -2.70 -6.33 1.67
CA LEU A 116 -3.73 -5.32 1.44
C LEU A 116 -5.06 -5.96 1.01
N LYS A 117 -5.02 -6.98 0.14
CA LYS A 117 -6.22 -7.74 -0.23
C LYS A 117 -6.86 -8.48 0.94
N LYS A 118 -6.03 -9.10 1.80
CA LYS A 118 -6.53 -9.79 3.01
C LYS A 118 -7.15 -8.81 4.00
N LEU A 119 -6.60 -7.60 4.11
CA LEU A 119 -7.14 -6.53 4.95
C LEU A 119 -8.45 -5.98 4.35
N GLY A 120 -8.47 -5.66 3.06
CA GLY A 120 -9.66 -5.17 2.37
C GLY A 120 -10.83 -6.16 2.38
N ALA A 121 -10.57 -7.47 2.43
CA ALA A 121 -11.60 -8.50 2.56
C ALA A 121 -12.24 -8.57 3.96
N LYS A 122 -11.67 -7.88 4.96
CA LYS A 122 -12.19 -7.79 6.33
C LYS A 122 -12.96 -6.49 6.59
N LEU A 123 -13.03 -5.58 5.62
CA LEU A 123 -13.81 -4.36 5.74
C LEU A 123 -15.30 -4.72 5.70
N ASP A 124 -16.04 -4.26 6.70
CA ASP A 124 -17.49 -4.50 6.77
C ASP A 124 -18.27 -3.55 5.83
N ASP A 125 -17.76 -2.33 5.65
CA ASP A 125 -18.33 -1.38 4.70
C ASP A 125 -18.05 -1.78 3.23
N ARG A 126 -19.13 -2.15 2.54
CA ARG A 126 -19.09 -2.61 1.15
C ARG A 126 -18.67 -1.53 0.14
N GLN A 127 -19.00 -0.26 0.38
CA GLN A 127 -18.64 0.82 -0.53
C GLN A 127 -17.13 1.10 -0.43
N TYR A 128 -16.59 1.15 0.79
CA TYR A 128 -15.16 1.30 1.01
C TYR A 128 -14.37 0.09 0.51
N ALA A 129 -14.84 -1.12 0.80
CA ALA A 129 -14.23 -2.35 0.29
C ALA A 129 -14.17 -2.35 -1.25
N MET A 130 -15.21 -1.88 -1.94
CA MET A 130 -15.24 -1.81 -3.40
C MET A 130 -14.22 -0.81 -3.95
N ALA A 131 -14.16 0.42 -3.41
CA ALA A 131 -13.21 1.44 -3.84
C ALA A 131 -11.75 1.00 -3.63
N VAL A 132 -11.45 0.43 -2.46
CA VAL A 132 -10.16 -0.16 -2.14
C VAL A 132 -9.81 -1.28 -3.12
N ASN A 133 -10.75 -2.20 -3.39
CA ASN A 133 -10.52 -3.31 -4.30
C ASN A 133 -10.23 -2.87 -5.74
N GLN A 134 -10.89 -1.81 -6.24
CA GLN A 134 -10.59 -1.26 -7.56
C GLN A 134 -9.14 -0.78 -7.66
N CYS A 135 -8.64 -0.09 -6.63
CA CYS A 135 -7.23 0.33 -6.55
C CYS A 135 -6.29 -0.88 -6.51
N LEU A 136 -6.61 -1.91 -5.69
CA LEU A 136 -5.82 -3.13 -5.60
C LEU A 136 -5.77 -3.93 -6.92
N MET A 137 -6.86 -3.94 -7.69
CA MET A 137 -6.89 -4.56 -9.02
C MET A 137 -5.96 -3.83 -9.99
N LYS A 138 -5.94 -2.49 -9.99
CA LYS A 138 -5.01 -1.71 -10.82
C LYS A 138 -3.55 -2.02 -10.47
N ILE A 139 -3.21 -2.07 -9.18
CA ILE A 139 -1.87 -2.46 -8.70
C ILE A 139 -1.52 -3.89 -9.16
N GLN A 140 -2.45 -4.83 -9.04
CA GLN A 140 -2.23 -6.21 -9.48
C GLN A 140 -1.99 -6.32 -10.98
N MET A 141 -2.77 -5.61 -11.80
CA MET A 141 -2.62 -5.62 -13.25
C MET A 141 -1.23 -5.10 -13.66
N MET A 142 -0.80 -3.98 -13.07
CA MET A 142 0.53 -3.42 -13.34
C MET A 142 1.64 -4.39 -12.94
N ALA A 143 1.60 -4.94 -11.72
CA ALA A 143 2.58 -5.90 -11.25
C ALA A 143 2.63 -7.19 -12.11
N SER A 144 1.51 -7.58 -12.72
CA SER A 144 1.42 -8.73 -13.61
C SER A 144 1.93 -8.43 -15.02
N GLN A 145 1.77 -7.19 -15.51
CA GLN A 145 2.34 -6.74 -16.78
C GLN A 145 3.87 -6.67 -16.69
N ASP A 146 4.41 -6.11 -15.61
CA ASP A 146 5.87 -6.02 -15.39
C ASP A 146 6.55 -7.39 -15.29
N GLN A 147 5.86 -8.38 -14.71
CA GLN A 147 6.37 -9.74 -14.66
C GLN A 147 6.50 -10.37 -16.06
N ARG A 148 5.62 -10.01 -17.01
CA ARG A 148 5.75 -10.43 -18.43
C ARG A 148 6.89 -9.70 -19.13
N TYR A 149 7.16 -8.44 -18.77
CA TYR A 149 8.28 -7.67 -19.30
C TYR A 149 9.64 -8.17 -18.80
N GLN A 150 9.77 -8.53 -17.52
CA GLN A 150 11.01 -9.09 -16.98
C GLN A 150 11.35 -10.47 -17.58
N VAL A 151 10.35 -11.31 -17.89
CA VAL A 151 10.57 -12.60 -18.58
C VAL A 151 11.08 -12.39 -20.01
N ARG A 152 10.67 -11.33 -20.71
CA ARG A 152 11.12 -11.02 -22.08
C ARG A 152 12.52 -10.40 -22.18
N LEU A 153 13.07 -9.88 -21.08
CA LEU A 153 14.41 -9.27 -21.05
C LEU A 153 15.49 -10.22 -20.51
N THR A 154 15.09 -11.41 -20.04
CA THR A 154 15.99 -12.41 -19.44
C THR A 154 15.96 -13.77 -20.16
N GLY A 155 15.17 -13.89 -21.23
CA GLY A 155 15.19 -15.01 -22.18
C GLY A 155 15.61 -14.52 -23.56
#